data_AF-Q2HX26-F1
#
_entry.id   AF-Q2HX26-F1
#
_cell.length_a   1.000
_cell.length_b   1.000
_cell.length_c   1.000
_cell.angle_alpha   90.00
_cell.angle_beta   90.00
_cell.angle_gamma   90.00
#
_symmetry.space_group_name_H-M   'P 1'
#
loop_
_entity.id
_entity.type
_entity.pdbx_description
1 polymer ?
#
loop_
_entity_poly.entity_id
_entity_poly.type
_entity_poly.pdbx_seq_one_letter_code
_entity_poly.pdbx_strand_id
1 'polypeptide(L)'
;MLSRKGLIPEDYLLTRLAEDVLQPKFKTKQRKARFVAKNGTCNVAHTNIREQGRFLQDVFTTLVDLKWLHTLVIFTMSFLCSWLLFGMIWWLIAFAHGDLDLKGEDFVPCVTDIHSFSSAFLFSIEVQVTIGFGGRMITEECVSAIVILILQNIVGLVINAIMLGCIFMKTAQANRRAETLIFSKHAVITVRNNKLCFMFRLGDLRKSMIISATVHMQVVRKTVTSEGEMVPLDQIDIQMDNPVGTNSIFLVSPLIISHTIDKNSPLYDLSADDLLHEDIEVIVVLEGVVETTGITTQARTSYLSEEILWGHRFVPTVSEEDGMYAVDYSKFGNTVKVATPNSSARTLEEAGGMERFKLQETSGACAAVRRRVKHPNTKEM
;
A
#
# COMPACT_ATOMS: atom_id res chain seq x y z
N MET A 1 -23.77 -29.86 -17.34
CA MET A 1 -24.28 -28.78 -18.22
C MET A 1 -23.38 -27.56 -18.04
N LEU A 2 -23.03 -26.94 -19.17
CA LEU A 2 -21.87 -26.10 -19.42
C LEU A 2 -21.94 -24.65 -18.88
N SER A 3 -20.76 -24.17 -18.46
CA SER A 3 -20.14 -22.86 -18.75
C SER A 3 -20.74 -21.56 -18.17
N ARG A 4 -19.92 -20.85 -17.37
CA ARG A 4 -19.34 -19.55 -17.79
C ARG A 4 -18.16 -19.15 -16.89
N LYS A 5 -16.94 -19.34 -17.43
CA LYS A 5 -15.72 -18.62 -17.02
C LYS A 5 -15.83 -17.18 -17.55
N GLY A 6 -15.75 -16.18 -16.69
CA GLY A 6 -15.65 -14.77 -17.08
C GLY A 6 -14.20 -14.41 -17.38
N LEU A 7 -13.87 -14.33 -18.67
CA LEU A 7 -12.63 -13.78 -19.19
C LEU A 7 -12.53 -12.30 -18.79
N ILE A 8 -11.41 -11.94 -18.17
CA ILE A 8 -10.86 -10.59 -18.26
C ILE A 8 -10.40 -10.43 -19.72
N PRO A 9 -10.82 -9.39 -20.47
CA PRO A 9 -10.43 -9.24 -21.87
C PRO A 9 -8.92 -9.02 -21.97
N GLU A 10 -8.21 -9.92 -22.64
CA GLU A 10 -6.79 -9.74 -22.97
C GLU A 10 -6.52 -8.45 -23.77
N ASP A 11 -7.57 -7.88 -24.37
CA ASP A 11 -7.54 -6.59 -25.08
C ASP A 11 -7.14 -5.42 -24.16
N TYR A 12 -7.40 -5.47 -22.85
CA TYR A 12 -6.97 -4.40 -21.93
C TYR A 12 -5.45 -4.37 -21.69
N LEU A 13 -4.79 -5.52 -21.81
CA LEU A 13 -3.34 -5.64 -21.60
C LEU A 13 -2.59 -5.28 -22.88
N LEU A 14 -3.12 -5.68 -24.05
CA LEU A 14 -2.59 -5.31 -25.36
C LEU A 14 -2.77 -3.82 -25.67
N THR A 15 -3.85 -3.18 -25.22
CA THR A 15 -4.05 -1.74 -25.43
C THR A 15 -3.05 -0.91 -24.62
N ARG A 16 -2.70 -1.34 -23.39
CA ARG A 16 -1.63 -0.69 -22.60
C ARG A 16 -0.23 -0.91 -23.16
N LEU A 17 0.03 -2.07 -23.76
CA LEU A 17 1.32 -2.35 -24.42
C LEU A 17 1.45 -1.64 -25.78
N ALA A 18 0.35 -1.37 -26.47
CA ALA A 18 0.33 -0.66 -27.75
C ALA A 18 0.39 0.87 -27.59
N GLU A 19 -0.15 1.44 -26.49
CA GLU A 19 -0.02 2.87 -26.19
C GLU A 19 1.42 3.30 -25.82
N ASP A 20 2.26 2.38 -25.38
CA ASP A 20 3.67 2.66 -24.99
C ASP A 20 4.64 2.78 -26.18
N VAL A 21 4.21 2.51 -27.43
CA VAL A 21 5.10 2.47 -28.61
C VAL A 21 5.03 3.75 -29.48
N LEU A 22 4.09 4.66 -29.21
CA LEU A 22 3.83 5.84 -30.04
C LEU A 22 3.70 7.13 -29.21
N GLN A 23 4.71 7.45 -28.40
CA GLN A 23 4.84 8.79 -27.82
C GLN A 23 6.09 9.51 -28.32
N PRO A 24 5.96 10.71 -28.92
CA PRO A 24 7.09 11.51 -29.33
C PRO A 24 7.92 11.88 -28.09
N LYS A 25 9.24 11.77 -28.19
CA LYS A 25 10.21 12.14 -27.14
C LYS A 25 10.14 13.65 -26.85
N PHE A 26 9.10 14.10 -26.15
CA PHE A 26 9.16 15.35 -25.41
C PHE A 26 10.14 15.16 -24.27
N LYS A 27 11.16 16.05 -24.20
CA LYS A 27 12.03 16.18 -23.02
C LYS A 27 11.12 16.41 -21.81
N THR A 28 10.83 15.33 -21.08
CA THR A 28 10.07 15.37 -19.85
C THR A 28 10.87 16.25 -18.88
N LYS A 29 10.28 17.36 -18.42
CA LYS A 29 10.76 18.07 -17.22
C LYS A 29 11.20 17.01 -16.23
N GLN A 30 12.44 17.08 -15.71
CA GLN A 30 12.90 16.18 -14.66
C GLN A 30 11.82 16.18 -13.58
N ARG A 31 11.07 15.08 -13.47
CA ARG A 31 9.97 14.98 -12.50
C ARG A 31 10.62 15.12 -11.14
N LYS A 32 10.24 16.17 -10.40
CA LYS A 32 10.69 16.40 -9.03
C LYS A 32 10.52 15.10 -8.25
N ALA A 33 11.55 14.72 -7.48
CA ALA A 33 11.48 13.53 -6.65
C ALA A 33 10.34 13.71 -5.64
N ARG A 34 9.47 12.72 -5.55
CA ARG A 34 8.33 12.69 -4.65
C ARG A 34 8.65 11.80 -3.46
N PHE A 35 8.28 12.19 -2.25
CA PHE A 35 8.49 11.42 -1.04
C PHE A 35 7.63 10.14 -0.97
N VAL A 36 6.33 10.21 -1.31
CA VAL A 36 5.43 9.03 -1.33
C VAL A 36 4.71 8.92 -2.67
N ALA A 37 4.95 7.88 -3.46
CA ALA A 37 4.24 7.67 -4.72
C ALA A 37 2.70 7.61 -4.58
N LYS A 38 1.95 7.87 -5.66
CA LYS A 38 0.47 7.85 -5.65
C LYS A 38 -0.13 6.53 -5.14
N ASN A 39 0.58 5.42 -5.34
CA ASN A 39 0.20 4.07 -4.88
C ASN A 39 0.56 3.82 -3.39
N GLY A 40 1.16 4.79 -2.69
CA GLY A 40 1.53 4.70 -1.29
C GLY A 40 2.93 4.14 -1.01
N THR A 41 3.74 3.83 -2.03
CA THR A 41 5.14 3.41 -1.82
C THR A 41 6.02 4.60 -1.50
N CYS A 42 6.77 4.53 -0.40
CA CYS A 42 7.71 5.58 -0.01
C CYS A 42 8.98 5.51 -0.88
N ASN A 43 9.35 6.60 -1.54
CA ASN A 43 10.54 6.69 -2.39
C ASN A 43 11.76 7.14 -1.57
N VAL A 44 12.01 6.47 -0.45
CA VAL A 44 13.15 6.76 0.43
C VAL A 44 14.10 5.58 0.38
N ALA A 45 15.32 5.81 -0.11
CA ALA A 45 16.37 4.80 -0.09
C ALA A 45 17.28 5.03 1.11
N HIS A 46 17.25 4.12 2.08
CA HIS A 46 18.16 4.17 3.21
C HIS A 46 19.54 3.66 2.78
N THR A 47 20.56 4.50 2.89
CA THR A 47 21.96 4.17 2.56
C THR A 47 22.83 4.19 3.82
N ASN A 48 23.94 3.45 3.79
CA ASN A 48 24.94 3.43 4.87
C ASN A 48 24.42 3.01 6.27
N ILE A 49 23.57 1.98 6.33
CA ILE A 49 23.14 1.38 7.59
C ILE A 49 24.26 0.47 8.12
N ARG A 50 24.93 0.89 9.21
CA ARG A 50 26.05 0.15 9.82
C ARG A 50 25.66 -1.20 10.43
N GLU A 51 24.38 -1.42 10.73
CA GLU A 51 23.89 -2.54 11.54
C GLU A 51 22.95 -3.48 10.78
N GLN A 52 23.36 -3.94 9.60
CA GLN A 52 22.57 -4.91 8.80
C GLN A 52 22.27 -6.21 9.57
N GLY A 53 23.07 -6.57 10.58
CA GLY A 53 22.84 -7.74 11.44
C GLY A 53 21.53 -7.70 12.24
N ARG A 54 20.93 -6.52 12.48
CA ARG A 54 19.64 -6.41 13.18
C ARG A 54 18.50 -7.06 12.40
N PHE A 55 18.55 -7.03 11.06
CA PHE A 55 17.56 -7.73 10.23
C PHE A 55 17.63 -9.26 10.41
N LEU A 56 18.80 -9.82 10.73
CA LEU A 56 18.97 -11.24 11.01
C LEU A 56 18.58 -11.62 12.44
N GLN A 57 18.45 -10.65 13.36
CA GLN A 57 17.92 -10.95 14.70
C GLN A 57 16.41 -11.14 14.64
N ASP A 58 15.74 -10.42 13.74
CA ASP A 58 14.30 -10.56 13.48
C ASP A 58 14.03 -11.35 12.19
N VAL A 59 14.48 -12.61 12.19
CA VAL A 59 14.32 -13.52 11.04
C VAL A 59 12.84 -13.72 10.70
N PHE A 60 11.97 -13.76 11.72
CA PHE A 60 10.55 -14.04 11.53
C PHE A 60 9.86 -12.94 10.72
N THR A 61 9.99 -11.67 11.13
CA THR A 61 9.39 -10.56 10.36
C THR A 61 10.01 -10.45 8.97
N THR A 62 11.32 -10.65 8.87
CA THR A 62 12.04 -10.64 7.58
C THR A 62 11.47 -11.68 6.62
N LEU A 63 11.25 -12.92 7.08
CA LEU A 63 10.67 -13.99 6.25
C LEU A 63 9.24 -13.68 5.79
N VAL A 64 8.45 -13.05 6.65
CA VAL A 64 7.07 -12.66 6.36
C VAL A 64 7.04 -11.51 5.34
N ASP A 65 7.96 -10.55 5.42
CA ASP A 65 7.99 -9.38 4.53
C ASP A 65 8.64 -9.64 3.17
N LEU A 66 9.43 -10.70 3.02
CA LEU A 66 9.97 -11.12 1.72
C LEU A 66 8.87 -11.35 0.68
N LYS A 67 9.19 -11.17 -0.61
CA LYS A 67 8.23 -11.46 -1.68
C LYS A 67 7.88 -12.95 -1.69
N TRP A 68 6.65 -13.30 -2.09
CA TRP A 68 6.15 -14.68 -2.15
C TRP A 68 7.12 -15.68 -2.78
N LEU A 69 7.77 -15.32 -3.89
CA LEU A 69 8.75 -16.19 -4.55
C LEU A 69 9.94 -16.53 -3.63
N HIS A 70 10.47 -15.54 -2.91
CA HIS A 70 11.60 -15.75 -2.00
C HIS A 70 11.17 -16.58 -0.79
N THR A 71 9.99 -16.33 -0.24
CA THR A 71 9.42 -17.14 0.84
C THR A 71 9.27 -18.61 0.39
N LEU A 72 8.77 -18.86 -0.81
CA LEU A 72 8.61 -20.21 -1.36
C LEU A 72 9.95 -20.90 -1.62
N VAL A 73 10.96 -20.17 -2.11
CA VAL A 73 12.31 -20.72 -2.29
C VAL A 73 12.93 -21.09 -0.95
N ILE A 74 12.84 -20.22 0.06
CA ILE A 74 13.36 -20.50 1.41
C ILE A 74 12.63 -21.69 2.03
N PHE A 75 11.31 -21.78 1.83
CA PHE A 75 10.50 -22.92 2.24
C PHE A 75 11.07 -24.23 1.70
N THR A 76 11.14 -24.34 0.37
CA THR A 76 11.61 -25.55 -0.30
C THR A 76 13.04 -25.89 0.09
N MET A 77 13.92 -24.90 0.20
CA MET A 77 15.31 -25.12 0.62
C MET A 77 15.41 -25.62 2.07
N SER A 78 14.60 -25.10 2.99
CA SER A 78 14.62 -25.57 4.39
C SER A 78 14.25 -27.06 4.51
N PHE A 79 13.21 -27.49 3.78
CA PHE A 79 12.81 -28.90 3.75
C PHE A 79 13.86 -29.76 3.07
N LEU A 80 14.35 -29.38 1.89
CA LEU A 80 15.39 -30.11 1.17
C LEU A 80 16.68 -30.26 2.02
N CYS A 81 17.13 -29.18 2.66
CA CYS A 81 18.31 -29.22 3.54
C CYS A 81 18.10 -30.15 4.72
N SER A 82 16.92 -30.14 5.35
CA SER A 82 16.61 -31.05 6.46
C SER A 82 16.56 -32.52 6.02
N TRP A 83 15.89 -32.82 4.89
CA TRP A 83 15.81 -34.17 4.35
C TRP A 83 17.17 -34.70 3.93
N LEU A 84 18.02 -33.86 3.34
CA LEU A 84 19.40 -34.21 2.99
C LEU A 84 20.26 -34.45 4.23
N LEU A 85 20.15 -33.59 5.26
CA LEU A 85 20.89 -33.75 6.52
C LEU A 85 20.55 -35.08 7.20
N PHE A 86 19.26 -35.37 7.40
CA PHE A 86 18.84 -36.62 8.00
C PHE A 86 19.09 -37.83 7.08
N GLY A 87 18.94 -37.67 5.76
CA GLY A 87 19.28 -38.72 4.79
C GLY A 87 20.76 -39.10 4.84
N MET A 88 21.65 -38.12 5.01
CA MET A 88 23.08 -38.35 5.25
C MET A 88 23.34 -39.05 6.58
N ILE A 89 22.64 -38.66 7.65
CA ILE A 89 22.77 -39.32 8.97
C ILE A 89 22.31 -40.78 8.90
N TRP A 90 21.17 -41.06 8.26
CA TRP A 90 20.67 -42.42 8.06
C TRP A 90 21.64 -43.28 7.25
N TRP A 91 22.21 -42.71 6.17
CA TRP A 91 23.21 -43.39 5.37
C TRP A 91 24.49 -43.68 6.15
N LEU A 92 24.95 -42.74 6.99
CA LEU A 92 26.12 -42.93 7.85
C LEU A 92 25.88 -43.97 8.94
N ILE A 93 24.68 -44.06 9.52
CA ILE A 93 24.32 -45.10 10.49
C ILE A 93 24.35 -46.47 9.82
N ALA A 94 23.71 -46.62 8.66
CA ALA A 94 23.73 -47.86 7.89
C ALA A 94 25.16 -48.26 7.48
N PHE A 95 25.99 -47.29 7.09
CA PHE A 95 27.41 -47.53 6.76
C PHE A 95 28.22 -47.96 7.99
N ALA A 96 28.04 -47.32 9.14
CA ALA A 96 28.78 -47.61 10.36
C ALA A 96 28.40 -48.95 11.01
N HIS A 97 27.12 -49.34 10.92
CA HIS A 97 26.66 -50.68 11.35
C HIS A 97 27.08 -51.78 10.35
N GLY A 98 27.37 -51.38 9.11
CA GLY A 98 27.73 -52.27 8.01
C GLY A 98 26.52 -52.97 7.41
N ASP A 99 25.38 -52.26 7.32
CA ASP A 99 24.14 -52.70 6.65
C ASP A 99 24.27 -52.72 5.12
N LEU A 100 25.25 -51.96 4.59
CA LEU A 100 25.50 -51.85 3.16
C LEU A 100 26.34 -53.02 2.61
N ASP A 101 26.98 -53.79 3.49
CA ASP A 101 27.73 -54.98 3.11
C ASP A 101 26.78 -56.18 3.10
N LEU A 102 26.89 -57.03 2.06
CA LEU A 102 26.12 -58.26 1.93
C LEU A 102 26.53 -59.25 3.03
N LYS A 103 25.85 -59.20 4.18
CA LYS A 103 26.02 -60.15 5.30
C LYS A 103 24.96 -61.25 5.23
N GLY A 104 25.27 -62.40 5.83
CA GLY A 104 24.44 -63.61 5.77
C GLY A 104 23.04 -63.43 6.35
N GLU A 105 22.18 -64.44 6.19
CA GLU A 105 20.74 -64.41 6.49
C GLU A 105 20.39 -63.98 7.94
N ASP A 106 21.31 -64.14 8.89
CA ASP A 106 21.10 -63.80 10.30
C ASP A 106 21.36 -62.31 10.63
N PHE A 107 21.83 -61.50 9.68
CA PHE A 107 22.14 -60.09 9.95
C PHE A 107 20.88 -59.21 9.88
N VAL A 108 20.51 -58.60 11.01
CA VAL A 108 19.39 -57.67 11.09
C VAL A 108 19.90 -56.24 10.87
N PRO A 109 19.49 -55.54 9.79
CA PRO A 109 19.91 -54.17 9.53
C PRO A 109 19.22 -53.19 10.48
N CYS A 110 19.79 -52.00 10.69
CA CYS A 110 19.13 -50.96 11.49
C CYS A 110 17.81 -50.47 10.85
N VAL A 111 17.78 -50.41 9.51
CA VAL A 111 16.60 -50.06 8.71
C VAL A 111 16.56 -50.98 7.48
N THR A 112 15.42 -51.59 7.22
CA THR A 112 15.26 -52.50 6.08
C THR A 112 15.34 -51.77 4.73
N ASP A 113 15.83 -52.47 3.70
CA ASP A 113 15.88 -51.99 2.31
C ASP A 113 16.62 -50.65 2.09
N ILE A 114 17.71 -50.43 2.84
CA ILE A 114 18.71 -49.41 2.56
C ILE A 114 19.87 -50.01 1.76
N HIS A 115 19.95 -49.69 0.47
CA HIS A 115 21.02 -50.16 -0.42
C HIS A 115 21.99 -49.04 -0.86
N SER A 116 21.53 -47.79 -0.83
CA SER A 116 22.28 -46.62 -1.29
C SER A 116 21.88 -45.35 -0.53
N PHE A 117 22.60 -44.25 -0.79
CA PHE A 117 22.19 -42.94 -0.27
C PHE A 117 20.76 -42.58 -0.70
N SER A 118 20.34 -42.93 -1.92
CA SER A 118 18.99 -42.65 -2.42
C SER A 118 17.90 -43.33 -1.59
N SER A 119 18.11 -44.59 -1.15
CA SER A 119 17.16 -45.26 -0.26
C SER A 119 17.12 -44.65 1.14
N ALA A 120 18.27 -44.21 1.67
CA ALA A 120 18.32 -43.51 2.96
C ALA A 120 17.65 -42.12 2.88
N PHE A 121 17.81 -41.42 1.76
CA PHE A 121 17.14 -40.15 1.51
C PHE A 121 15.62 -40.31 1.38
N LEU A 122 15.15 -41.35 0.67
CA LEU A 122 13.72 -41.68 0.62
C LEU A 122 13.17 -42.00 2.01
N PHE A 123 13.86 -42.82 2.80
CA PHE A 123 13.47 -43.11 4.18
C PHE A 123 13.40 -41.83 5.04
N SER A 124 14.39 -40.95 4.92
CA SER A 124 14.39 -39.65 5.60
C SER A 124 13.16 -38.81 5.28
N ILE A 125 12.72 -38.76 4.01
CA ILE A 125 11.49 -38.08 3.61
C ILE A 125 10.25 -38.79 4.18
N GLU A 126 10.20 -40.12 4.09
CA GLU A 126 9.08 -40.93 4.58
C GLU A 126 8.84 -40.71 6.08
N VAL A 127 9.91 -40.62 6.87
CA VAL A 127 9.87 -40.34 8.31
C VAL A 127 9.46 -38.90 8.57
N GLN A 128 10.16 -37.92 8.01
CA GLN A 128 9.98 -36.52 8.39
C GLN A 128 8.63 -35.95 7.93
N VAL A 129 8.14 -36.38 6.76
CA VAL A 129 6.82 -35.98 6.24
C VAL A 129 5.71 -36.91 6.76
N THR A 130 6.07 -37.95 7.51
CA THR A 130 5.15 -38.95 8.07
C THR A 130 4.33 -39.70 7.01
N ILE A 131 4.94 -39.98 5.86
CA ILE A 131 4.32 -40.77 4.79
C ILE A 131 4.35 -42.25 5.15
N GLY A 132 5.53 -42.76 5.52
CA GLY A 132 5.76 -44.14 5.96
C GLY A 132 5.20 -45.20 5.01
N PHE A 133 5.78 -45.39 3.83
CA PHE A 133 5.26 -46.37 2.86
C PHE A 133 5.33 -47.82 3.38
N GLY A 134 6.21 -48.10 4.35
CA GLY A 134 6.32 -49.40 5.02
C GLY A 134 7.29 -50.38 4.36
N GLY A 135 7.85 -50.05 3.19
CA GLY A 135 8.94 -50.85 2.59
C GLY A 135 10.26 -50.72 3.38
N ARG A 136 10.51 -49.54 3.95
CA ARG A 136 11.67 -49.26 4.81
C ARG A 136 11.20 -49.07 6.23
N MET A 137 11.53 -50.02 7.11
CA MET A 137 11.16 -49.99 8.52
C MET A 137 12.40 -50.02 9.40
N ILE A 138 12.33 -49.29 10.51
CA ILE A 138 13.36 -49.30 11.56
C ILE A 138 13.24 -50.60 12.37
N THR A 139 14.38 -51.18 12.75
CA THR A 139 14.46 -52.36 13.62
C THR A 139 14.92 -51.96 15.03
N GLU A 140 14.77 -52.87 15.99
CA GLU A 140 15.13 -52.62 17.40
C GLU A 140 16.64 -52.79 17.69
N GLU A 141 17.43 -53.25 16.73
CA GLU A 141 18.85 -53.56 16.91
C GLU A 141 19.69 -52.33 17.27
N CYS A 142 19.42 -51.22 16.59
CA CYS A 142 20.27 -50.04 16.64
C CYS A 142 19.64 -48.93 17.50
N VAL A 143 20.10 -48.80 18.75
CA VAL A 143 19.67 -47.71 19.64
C VAL A 143 19.94 -46.33 19.03
N SER A 144 21.04 -46.18 18.27
CA SER A 144 21.37 -44.94 17.55
C SER A 144 20.30 -44.55 16.53
N ALA A 145 19.72 -45.51 15.81
CA ALA A 145 18.64 -45.27 14.86
C ALA A 145 17.39 -44.75 15.57
N ILE A 146 17.02 -45.35 16.72
CA ILE A 146 15.87 -44.92 17.51
C ILE A 146 16.04 -43.47 18.01
N VAL A 147 17.23 -43.11 18.49
CA VAL A 147 17.51 -41.74 18.95
C VAL A 147 17.43 -40.74 17.80
N ILE A 148 18.00 -41.06 16.63
CA ILE A 148 17.91 -40.19 15.45
C ILE A 148 16.47 -40.06 14.95
N LEU A 149 15.68 -41.13 14.96
CA LEU A 149 14.27 -41.08 14.62
C LEU A 149 13.50 -40.09 15.50
N ILE A 150 13.71 -40.15 16.82
CA ILE A 150 13.08 -39.23 17.78
C ILE A 150 13.51 -37.78 17.50
N LEU A 151 14.82 -37.55 17.33
CA LEU A 151 15.34 -36.20 17.05
C LEU A 151 14.82 -35.66 15.71
N GLN A 152 14.77 -36.49 14.68
CA GLN A 152 14.24 -36.11 13.36
C GLN A 152 12.78 -35.71 13.44
N ASN A 153 11.97 -36.47 14.19
CA ASN A 153 10.56 -36.14 14.36
C ASN A 153 10.37 -34.81 15.11
N ILE A 154 11.13 -34.56 16.17
CA ILE A 154 11.08 -33.30 16.92
C ILE A 154 11.49 -32.12 16.02
N VAL A 155 12.62 -32.23 15.32
CA VAL A 155 13.12 -31.16 14.43
C VAL A 155 12.15 -30.93 13.26
N GLY A 156 11.63 -32.00 12.66
CA GLY A 156 10.65 -31.94 11.57
C GLY A 156 9.38 -31.21 11.99
N LEU A 157 8.84 -31.51 13.17
CA LEU A 157 7.68 -30.83 13.73
C LEU A 157 7.94 -29.34 13.99
N VAL A 158 9.10 -28.99 14.54
CA VAL A 158 9.47 -27.58 14.80
C VAL A 158 9.58 -26.79 13.50
N ILE A 159 10.27 -27.33 12.48
CA ILE A 159 10.40 -26.68 11.17
C ILE A 159 9.02 -26.49 10.53
N ASN A 160 8.18 -27.53 10.55
CA ASN A 160 6.84 -27.47 10.00
C ASN A 160 5.97 -26.41 10.71
N ALA A 161 6.03 -26.35 12.04
CA ALA A 161 5.27 -25.38 12.85
C ALA A 161 5.69 -23.93 12.57
N ILE A 162 7.00 -23.65 12.54
CA ILE A 162 7.53 -22.31 12.22
C ILE A 162 7.05 -21.89 10.83
N MET A 163 7.16 -22.80 9.86
CA MET A 163 6.90 -22.49 8.48
C MET A 163 5.40 -22.28 8.19
N LEU A 164 4.52 -23.11 8.77
CA LEU A 164 3.08 -22.91 8.73
C LEU A 164 2.68 -21.58 9.37
N GLY A 165 3.30 -21.22 10.51
CA GLY A 165 3.11 -19.94 11.18
C GLY A 165 3.50 -18.75 10.30
N CYS A 166 4.64 -18.82 9.62
CA CYS A 166 5.09 -17.79 8.67
C CYS A 166 4.11 -17.63 7.50
N ILE A 167 3.63 -18.72 6.89
CA ILE A 167 2.68 -18.68 5.78
C ILE A 167 1.33 -18.12 6.24
N PHE A 168 0.85 -18.54 7.41
CA PHE A 168 -0.39 -18.01 7.98
C PHE A 168 -0.29 -16.50 8.23
N MET A 169 0.80 -16.04 8.86
CA MET A 169 1.02 -14.60 9.08
C MET A 169 1.09 -13.83 7.76
N LYS A 170 1.82 -14.35 6.77
CA LYS A 170 1.96 -13.74 5.45
C LYS A 170 0.64 -13.65 4.68
N THR A 171 -0.21 -14.67 4.78
CA THR A 171 -1.54 -14.66 4.16
C THR A 171 -2.53 -13.76 4.90
N ALA A 172 -2.37 -13.59 6.21
CA ALA A 172 -3.17 -12.69 7.03
C ALA A 172 -2.82 -11.20 6.82
N GLN A 173 -1.63 -10.88 6.29
CA GLN A 173 -1.22 -9.48 6.06
C GLN A 173 -2.24 -8.69 5.23
N ALA A 174 -2.64 -7.53 5.75
CA ALA A 174 -3.67 -6.67 5.17
C ALA A 174 -3.17 -5.74 4.04
N ASN A 175 -1.96 -5.94 3.51
CA ASN A 175 -1.39 -5.07 2.47
C ASN A 175 -2.25 -5.03 1.19
N ARG A 176 -2.86 -6.15 0.82
CA ARG A 176 -3.81 -6.22 -0.31
C ARG A 176 -5.10 -5.44 -0.05
N ARG A 177 -5.49 -5.28 1.21
CA ARG A 177 -6.66 -4.48 1.57
C ARG A 177 -6.41 -2.98 1.33
N ALA A 178 -5.19 -2.51 1.61
CA ALA A 178 -4.81 -1.12 1.33
C ALA A 178 -4.91 -0.78 -0.17
N GLU A 179 -4.68 -1.73 -1.08
CA GLU A 179 -4.84 -1.52 -2.54
C GLU A 179 -6.30 -1.26 -2.96
N THR A 180 -7.29 -1.69 -2.15
CA THR A 180 -8.72 -1.46 -2.41
C THR A 180 -9.22 -0.10 -1.90
N LEU A 181 -8.40 0.59 -1.11
CA LEU A 181 -8.65 1.95 -0.68
C LEU A 181 -8.10 2.90 -1.74
N ILE A 182 -8.99 3.73 -2.28
CA ILE A 182 -8.67 4.63 -3.36
C ILE A 182 -8.73 6.09 -2.91
N PHE A 183 -7.80 6.87 -3.43
CA PHE A 183 -7.72 8.30 -3.24
C PHE A 183 -7.99 9.00 -4.58
N SER A 184 -8.54 10.22 -4.55
CA SER A 184 -8.69 11.02 -5.76
C SER A 184 -7.32 11.29 -6.37
N LYS A 185 -7.21 11.26 -7.70
CA LYS A 185 -5.94 11.55 -8.39
C LYS A 185 -5.43 12.97 -8.10
N HIS A 186 -6.37 13.92 -8.04
CA HIS A 186 -6.11 15.33 -7.75
C HIS A 186 -6.75 15.72 -6.42
N ALA A 187 -6.14 16.66 -5.72
CA ALA A 187 -6.77 17.41 -4.65
C ALA A 187 -7.29 18.73 -5.22
N VAL A 188 -8.23 19.38 -4.53
CA VAL A 188 -8.81 20.64 -4.96
C VAL A 188 -8.81 21.65 -3.83
N ILE A 189 -8.56 22.92 -4.16
CA ILE A 189 -8.75 24.03 -3.23
C ILE A 189 -9.95 24.83 -3.70
N THR A 190 -10.93 25.01 -2.82
CA THR A 190 -12.10 25.84 -3.12
C THR A 190 -12.65 26.50 -1.87
N VAL A 191 -13.62 27.36 -2.08
CA VAL A 191 -14.31 28.06 -1.01
C VAL A 191 -15.46 27.19 -0.50
N ARG A 192 -15.46 26.89 0.80
CA ARG A 192 -16.58 26.25 1.50
C ARG A 192 -16.90 27.04 2.75
N ASN A 193 -18.17 27.40 2.97
CA ASN A 193 -18.62 28.20 4.10
C ASN A 193 -17.80 29.49 4.30
N ASN A 194 -17.53 30.22 3.21
CA ASN A 194 -16.75 31.47 3.18
C ASN A 194 -15.27 31.33 3.65
N LYS A 195 -14.74 30.11 3.73
CA LYS A 195 -13.32 29.84 4.01
C LYS A 195 -12.70 29.05 2.85
N LEU A 196 -11.40 29.24 2.63
CA LEU A 196 -10.65 28.40 1.69
C LEU A 196 -10.40 27.04 2.34
N CYS A 197 -10.71 25.98 1.60
CA CYS A 197 -10.58 24.60 2.06
C CYS A 197 -9.81 23.77 1.05
N PHE A 198 -8.84 23.01 1.55
CA PHE A 198 -8.15 21.95 0.81
C PHE A 198 -8.96 20.66 0.92
N MET A 199 -9.22 19.99 -0.20
CA MET A 199 -10.07 18.80 -0.23
C MET A 199 -9.52 17.71 -1.14
N PHE A 200 -9.71 16.46 -0.72
CA PHE A 200 -9.51 15.28 -1.56
C PHE A 200 -10.59 14.26 -1.26
N ARG A 201 -10.76 13.26 -2.14
CA ARG A 201 -11.78 12.23 -1.98
C ARG A 201 -11.16 10.88 -1.66
N LEU A 202 -11.76 10.18 -0.70
CA LEU A 202 -11.47 8.81 -0.30
C LEU A 202 -12.60 7.89 -0.75
N GLY A 203 -12.29 6.63 -1.01
CA GLY A 203 -13.28 5.58 -1.26
C GLY A 203 -12.77 4.19 -0.89
N ASP A 204 -13.69 3.31 -0.49
CA ASP A 204 -13.44 1.87 -0.36
C ASP A 204 -14.19 1.15 -1.47
N LEU A 205 -13.46 0.38 -2.28
CA LEU A 205 -14.04 -0.39 -3.38
C LEU A 205 -14.77 -1.66 -2.91
N ARG A 206 -14.61 -2.05 -1.63
CA ARG A 206 -15.19 -3.28 -1.08
C ARG A 206 -16.43 -2.98 -0.24
N LYS A 207 -17.25 -4.02 -0.03
CA LYS A 207 -18.43 -3.97 0.84
C LYS A 207 -18.12 -4.08 2.33
N SER A 208 -17.04 -4.77 2.68
CA SER A 208 -16.57 -4.87 4.08
C SER A 208 -16.14 -3.50 4.56
N MET A 209 -16.34 -3.21 5.84
CA MET A 209 -15.99 -1.92 6.42
C MET A 209 -14.53 -1.89 6.86
N ILE A 210 -14.05 -0.67 7.12
CA ILE A 210 -12.83 -0.42 7.88
C ILE A 210 -13.25 0.18 9.22
N ILE A 211 -12.97 -0.57 10.28
CA ILE A 211 -13.31 -0.21 11.65
C ILE A 211 -12.30 0.82 12.13
N SER A 212 -12.78 1.85 12.84
CA SER A 212 -11.94 2.91 13.40
C SER A 212 -11.04 3.59 12.37
N ALA A 213 -11.60 3.92 11.20
CA ALA A 213 -10.86 4.60 10.14
C ALA A 213 -10.44 6.02 10.59
N THR A 214 -9.16 6.32 10.55
CA THR A 214 -8.58 7.62 10.88
C THR A 214 -7.76 8.15 9.70
N VAL A 215 -7.86 9.45 9.44
CA VAL A 215 -7.13 10.10 8.34
C VAL A 215 -6.16 11.11 8.91
N HIS A 216 -4.88 10.95 8.58
CA HIS A 216 -3.81 11.86 8.94
C HIS A 216 -3.28 12.54 7.67
N MET A 217 -2.99 13.82 7.78
CA MET A 217 -2.49 14.63 6.68
C MET A 217 -1.26 15.40 7.13
N GLN A 218 -0.24 15.44 6.28
CA GLN A 218 1.02 16.13 6.57
C GLN A 218 1.45 16.93 5.34
N VAL A 219 1.87 18.17 5.54
CA VAL A 219 2.62 18.91 4.52
C VAL A 219 4.09 18.58 4.67
N VAL A 220 4.70 18.17 3.56
CA VAL A 220 6.15 18.07 3.43
C VAL A 220 6.64 19.21 2.57
N ARG A 221 7.45 20.07 3.17
CA ARG A 221 8.10 21.20 2.52
C ARG A 221 9.51 21.37 3.05
N LYS A 222 10.31 22.15 2.33
CA LYS A 222 11.62 22.59 2.82
C LYS A 222 11.42 23.80 3.73
N THR A 223 11.85 23.70 4.98
CA THR A 223 11.74 24.78 5.97
C THR A 223 13.12 25.24 6.42
N VAL A 224 13.29 26.54 6.61
CA VAL A 224 14.48 27.13 7.24
C VAL A 224 14.04 27.71 8.57
N THR A 225 14.66 27.28 9.66
CA THR A 225 14.33 27.76 11.01
C THR A 225 14.83 29.19 11.23
N SER A 226 14.38 29.85 12.29
CA SER A 226 14.86 31.19 12.68
C SER A 226 16.37 31.25 12.94
N GLU A 227 16.95 30.13 13.36
CA GLU A 227 18.38 29.97 13.63
C GLU A 227 19.20 29.73 12.35
N GLY A 228 18.53 29.57 11.20
CA GLY A 228 19.15 29.30 9.91
C GLY A 228 19.38 27.82 9.61
N GLU A 229 18.84 26.90 10.43
CA GLU A 229 18.90 25.46 10.14
C GLU A 229 17.95 25.10 9.00
N MET A 230 18.46 24.37 8.00
CA MET A 230 17.67 23.94 6.84
C MET A 230 17.18 22.51 7.05
N VAL A 231 15.88 22.34 7.26
CA VAL A 231 15.23 21.04 7.35
C VAL A 231 14.73 20.64 5.95
N PRO A 232 15.30 19.59 5.32
CA PRO A 232 15.02 19.27 3.92
C PRO A 232 13.62 18.73 3.66
N LEU A 233 13.05 17.98 4.62
CA LEU A 233 11.73 17.33 4.54
C LEU A 233 11.01 17.55 5.86
N ASP A 234 10.65 18.81 6.11
CA ASP A 234 9.91 19.19 7.32
C ASP A 234 8.47 18.70 7.19
N GLN A 235 8.01 17.94 8.18
CA GLN A 235 6.70 17.29 8.19
C GLN A 235 5.80 18.01 9.19
N ILE A 236 4.83 18.77 8.67
CA ILE A 236 3.91 19.57 9.48
C ILE A 236 2.51 18.97 9.37
N ASP A 237 1.95 18.56 10.51
CA ASP A 237 0.60 17.99 10.56
C ASP A 237 -0.47 19.01 10.19
N ILE A 238 -1.45 18.57 9.40
CA ILE A 238 -2.63 19.34 9.02
C ILE A 238 -3.86 18.77 9.72
N GLN A 239 -4.60 19.62 10.43
CA GLN A 239 -5.84 19.23 11.10
C GLN A 239 -7.01 19.12 10.11
N MET A 240 -7.81 18.07 10.21
CA MET A 240 -9.03 17.95 9.42
C MET A 240 -10.17 18.81 9.99
N ASP A 241 -11.04 19.28 9.10
CA ASP A 241 -12.25 20.01 9.47
C ASP A 241 -13.32 19.03 9.99
N ASN A 242 -13.24 18.65 11.27
CA ASN A 242 -14.24 17.85 11.96
C ASN A 242 -14.76 18.60 13.20
N PRO A 243 -16.09 18.81 13.35
CA PRO A 243 -16.66 19.46 14.54
C PRO A 243 -16.31 18.79 15.87
N VAL A 244 -16.02 17.48 15.87
CA VAL A 244 -15.65 16.74 17.09
C VAL A 244 -14.15 16.88 17.41
N GLY A 245 -13.35 17.47 16.52
CA GLY A 245 -11.89 17.56 16.66
C GLY A 245 -11.15 16.23 16.48
N THR A 246 -11.87 15.16 16.11
CA THR A 246 -11.30 13.83 15.84
C THR A 246 -11.04 13.62 14.36
N ASN A 247 -9.97 12.91 14.01
CA ASN A 247 -9.67 12.55 12.62
C ASN A 247 -10.40 11.27 12.15
N SER A 248 -11.38 10.80 12.92
CA SER A 248 -12.12 9.56 12.63
C SER A 248 -13.20 9.78 11.59
N ILE A 249 -13.31 8.84 10.65
CA ILE A 249 -14.30 8.85 9.57
C ILE A 249 -15.11 7.55 9.54
N PHE A 250 -16.31 7.61 8.99
CA PHE A 250 -17.14 6.43 8.71
C PHE A 250 -17.22 6.20 7.19
N LEU A 251 -16.32 5.38 6.66
CA LEU A 251 -16.13 5.19 5.22
C LEU A 251 -16.97 4.02 4.70
N VAL A 252 -18.11 4.33 4.06
CA VAL A 252 -18.94 3.34 3.32
C VAL A 252 -19.15 3.81 1.88
N SER A 253 -19.60 5.05 1.71
CA SER A 253 -19.59 5.75 0.43
C SER A 253 -18.35 6.63 0.31
N PRO A 254 -17.93 7.03 -0.91
CA PRO A 254 -16.85 7.99 -1.08
C PRO A 254 -17.07 9.28 -0.29
N LEU A 255 -16.07 9.67 0.51
CA LEU A 255 -16.11 10.87 1.34
C LEU A 255 -15.12 11.91 0.82
N ILE A 256 -15.51 13.18 0.88
CA ILE A 256 -14.60 14.31 0.64
C ILE A 256 -14.05 14.73 2.00
N ILE A 257 -12.75 14.51 2.19
CA ILE A 257 -12.03 15.02 3.34
C ILE A 257 -11.70 16.49 3.06
N SER A 258 -11.93 17.33 4.06
CA SER A 258 -11.76 18.78 3.97
C SER A 258 -10.86 19.26 5.10
N HIS A 259 -9.93 20.14 4.78
CA HIS A 259 -9.13 20.91 5.72
C HIS A 259 -9.40 22.40 5.49
N THR A 260 -9.79 23.11 6.54
CA THR A 260 -9.99 24.56 6.49
C THR A 260 -8.63 25.25 6.61
N ILE A 261 -8.27 26.05 5.59
CA ILE A 261 -7.03 26.82 5.56
C ILE A 261 -7.23 28.05 6.44
N ASP A 262 -6.92 27.91 7.72
CA ASP A 262 -6.92 28.99 8.71
C ASP A 262 -5.50 29.49 9.00
N LYS A 263 -5.36 30.43 9.95
CA LYS A 263 -4.07 31.02 10.36
C LYS A 263 -3.05 30.01 10.89
N ASN A 264 -3.51 28.86 11.37
CA ASN A 264 -2.65 27.80 11.90
C ASN A 264 -2.24 26.80 10.80
N SER A 265 -2.87 26.85 9.63
CA SER A 265 -2.54 26.00 8.50
C SER A 265 -1.21 26.39 7.87
N PRO A 266 -0.31 25.44 7.56
CA PRO A 266 0.91 25.71 6.80
C PRO A 266 0.64 26.19 5.35
N LEU A 267 -0.61 26.12 4.89
CA LEU A 267 -1.06 26.57 3.58
C LEU A 267 -1.65 27.99 3.60
N TYR A 268 -1.62 28.70 4.73
CA TYR A 268 -2.30 29.99 4.92
C TYR A 268 -1.80 31.11 4.00
N ASP A 269 -0.48 31.18 3.79
CA ASP A 269 0.15 32.20 2.96
C ASP A 269 0.15 31.85 1.46
N LEU A 270 -0.24 30.63 1.09
CA LEU A 270 -0.12 30.12 -0.28
C LEU A 270 -1.20 30.73 -1.21
N SER A 271 -0.77 31.37 -2.30
CA SER A 271 -1.67 31.81 -3.38
C SER A 271 -1.77 30.79 -4.53
N ALA A 272 -2.71 30.99 -5.45
CA ALA A 272 -2.87 30.12 -6.61
C ALA A 272 -1.62 30.13 -7.53
N ASP A 273 -0.95 31.28 -7.64
CA ASP A 273 0.27 31.43 -8.45
C ASP A 273 1.50 30.85 -7.74
N ASP A 274 1.56 30.97 -6.40
CA ASP A 274 2.65 30.42 -5.59
C ASP A 274 2.63 28.89 -5.62
N LEU A 275 1.45 28.27 -5.59
CA LEU A 275 1.28 26.82 -5.68
C LEU A 275 1.95 26.20 -6.93
N LEU A 276 2.06 26.95 -8.03
CA LEU A 276 2.73 26.47 -9.25
C LEU A 276 4.26 26.48 -9.14
N HIS A 277 4.81 27.33 -8.27
CA HIS A 277 6.25 27.55 -8.13
C HIS A 277 6.83 26.85 -6.88
N GLU A 278 6.04 26.73 -5.82
CA GLU A 278 6.46 26.13 -4.56
C GLU A 278 6.54 24.61 -4.61
N ASP A 279 7.55 24.07 -3.93
CA ASP A 279 7.77 22.64 -3.72
C ASP A 279 7.02 22.18 -2.47
N ILE A 280 5.74 21.84 -2.64
CA ILE A 280 4.87 21.33 -1.59
C ILE A 280 4.40 19.92 -1.97
N GLU A 281 4.50 19.00 -1.02
CA GLU A 281 3.90 17.67 -1.10
C GLU A 281 2.96 17.45 0.09
N VAL A 282 1.68 17.22 -0.16
CA VAL A 282 0.71 16.87 0.88
C VAL A 282 0.56 15.37 0.93
N ILE A 283 1.00 14.75 2.02
CA ILE A 283 0.86 13.31 2.28
C ILE A 283 -0.46 13.07 3.00
N VAL A 284 -1.18 12.05 2.57
CA VAL A 284 -2.41 11.58 3.22
C VAL A 284 -2.22 10.12 3.60
N VAL A 285 -2.53 9.82 4.85
CA VAL A 285 -2.45 8.49 5.44
C VAL A 285 -3.82 8.13 6.00
N LEU A 286 -4.40 7.04 5.51
CA LEU A 286 -5.63 6.45 6.04
C LEU A 286 -5.26 5.18 6.80
N GLU A 287 -5.59 5.15 8.08
CA GLU A 287 -5.39 4.01 8.96
C GLU A 287 -6.73 3.44 9.41
N GLY A 288 -6.77 2.15 9.72
CA GLY A 288 -7.93 1.52 10.31
C GLY A 288 -7.79 0.01 10.41
N VAL A 289 -8.75 -0.64 11.04
CA VAL A 289 -8.77 -2.09 11.25
C VAL A 289 -9.66 -2.76 10.21
N VAL A 290 -9.16 -3.79 9.55
CA VAL A 290 -9.95 -4.56 8.58
C VAL A 290 -10.97 -5.43 9.32
N GLU A 291 -12.25 -5.27 9.02
CA GLU A 291 -13.36 -5.96 9.69
C GLU A 291 -13.20 -7.49 9.77
N THR A 292 -12.70 -8.12 8.70
CA THR A 292 -12.63 -9.59 8.61
C THR A 292 -11.42 -10.21 9.32
N THR A 293 -10.29 -9.51 9.40
CA THR A 293 -9.05 -10.06 9.98
C THR A 293 -8.70 -9.46 11.34
N GLY A 294 -9.28 -8.31 11.70
CA GLY A 294 -8.91 -7.58 12.91
C GLY A 294 -7.51 -6.95 12.86
N ILE A 295 -6.84 -6.99 11.70
CA ILE A 295 -5.49 -6.45 11.52
C ILE A 295 -5.59 -5.00 11.05
N THR A 296 -4.75 -4.13 11.62
CA THR A 296 -4.60 -2.74 11.19
C THR A 296 -3.97 -2.64 9.81
N THR A 297 -4.53 -1.82 8.95
CA THR A 297 -4.01 -1.53 7.60
C THR A 297 -3.82 -0.02 7.45
N GLN A 298 -2.83 0.36 6.64
CA GLN A 298 -2.52 1.74 6.32
C GLN A 298 -2.46 1.90 4.80
N ALA A 299 -3.26 2.83 4.27
CA ALA A 299 -3.19 3.25 2.88
C ALA A 299 -2.64 4.68 2.81
N ARG A 300 -1.75 4.93 1.86
CA ARG A 300 -1.05 6.21 1.73
C ARG A 300 -1.15 6.75 0.33
N THR A 301 -1.17 8.06 0.19
CA THR A 301 -0.96 8.74 -1.08
C THR A 301 -0.30 10.10 -0.84
N SER A 302 0.13 10.77 -1.91
CA SER A 302 0.53 12.16 -1.81
C SER A 302 0.08 12.99 -3.00
N TYR A 303 -0.04 14.29 -2.78
CA TYR A 303 -0.38 15.30 -3.77
C TYR A 303 0.79 16.28 -3.89
N LEU A 304 1.42 16.28 -5.06
CA LEU A 304 2.37 17.33 -5.43
C LEU A 304 1.64 18.63 -5.73
N SER A 305 2.32 19.78 -5.71
CA SER A 305 1.72 21.08 -6.04
C SER A 305 0.98 21.08 -7.39
N GLU A 306 1.53 20.41 -8.41
CA GLU A 306 0.90 20.26 -9.75
C GLU A 306 -0.39 19.42 -9.74
N GLU A 307 -0.64 18.63 -8.70
CA GLU A 307 -1.80 17.75 -8.54
C GLU A 307 -2.89 18.37 -7.67
N ILE A 308 -2.66 19.59 -7.17
CA ILE A 308 -3.60 20.38 -6.38
C ILE A 308 -4.23 21.41 -7.31
N LEU A 309 -5.52 21.24 -7.60
CA LEU A 309 -6.26 22.12 -8.52
C LEU A 309 -6.93 23.26 -7.76
N TRP A 310 -6.48 24.49 -8.01
CA TRP A 310 -7.11 25.68 -7.45
C TRP A 310 -8.41 26.02 -8.17
N GLY A 311 -9.47 26.34 -7.43
CA GLY A 311 -10.77 26.72 -8.00
C GLY A 311 -11.55 25.57 -8.62
N HIS A 312 -11.36 24.37 -8.10
CA HIS A 312 -12.08 23.17 -8.54
C HIS A 312 -12.93 22.60 -7.41
N ARG A 313 -14.01 21.93 -7.77
CA ARG A 313 -14.87 21.19 -6.83
C ARG A 313 -15.13 19.79 -7.37
N PHE A 314 -15.19 18.79 -6.50
CA PHE A 314 -15.53 17.43 -6.90
C PHE A 314 -16.98 17.31 -7.37
N VAL A 315 -17.19 16.54 -8.44
CA VAL A 315 -18.53 16.17 -8.93
C VAL A 315 -19.18 15.21 -7.93
N PRO A 316 -20.47 15.37 -7.59
CA PRO A 316 -21.18 14.41 -6.74
C PRO A 316 -21.19 13.02 -7.38
N THR A 317 -20.88 11.99 -6.56
CA THR A 317 -20.78 10.59 -7.00
C THR A 317 -21.95 9.73 -6.55
N VAL A 318 -22.74 10.19 -5.59
CA VAL A 318 -23.85 9.45 -5.00
C VAL A 318 -25.15 9.92 -5.64
N SER A 319 -25.89 9.00 -6.25
CA SER A 319 -27.27 9.18 -6.71
C SER A 319 -28.21 8.30 -5.87
N GLU A 320 -29.47 8.69 -5.79
CA GLU A 320 -30.54 7.87 -5.22
C GLU A 320 -31.29 7.19 -6.38
N GLU A 321 -31.27 5.86 -6.40
CA GLU A 321 -31.92 5.04 -7.43
C GLU A 321 -32.67 3.89 -6.75
N ASP A 322 -33.96 3.74 -7.04
CA ASP A 322 -34.82 2.65 -6.53
C ASP A 322 -34.77 2.42 -5.00
N GLY A 323 -34.68 3.50 -4.21
CA GLY A 323 -34.64 3.44 -2.75
C GLY A 323 -33.29 2.97 -2.17
N MET A 324 -32.25 2.85 -3.00
CA MET A 324 -30.88 2.59 -2.59
C MET A 324 -29.96 3.75 -3.02
N TYR A 325 -28.88 3.95 -2.26
CA TYR A 325 -27.81 4.86 -2.67
C TYR A 325 -26.89 4.15 -3.65
N ALA A 326 -26.88 4.62 -4.90
CA ALA A 326 -25.96 4.16 -5.94
C ALA A 326 -24.74 5.07 -5.98
N VAL A 327 -23.54 4.47 -6.04
CA VAL A 327 -22.27 5.20 -6.11
C VAL A 327 -21.64 4.98 -7.49
N ASP A 328 -21.55 6.04 -8.29
CA ASP A 328 -20.89 6.01 -9.60
C ASP A 328 -19.40 6.34 -9.45
N TYR A 329 -18.57 5.30 -9.37
CA TYR A 329 -17.11 5.42 -9.30
C TYR A 329 -16.47 6.01 -10.57
N SER A 330 -17.19 6.05 -11.70
CA SER A 330 -16.70 6.69 -12.93
C SER A 330 -16.50 8.20 -12.74
N LYS A 331 -17.28 8.82 -11.84
CA LYS A 331 -17.18 10.25 -11.48
C LYS A 331 -16.26 10.51 -10.29
N PHE A 332 -15.62 9.50 -9.74
CA PHE A 332 -14.84 9.60 -8.50
C PHE A 332 -13.77 10.69 -8.56
N GLY A 333 -13.02 10.75 -9.67
CA GLY A 333 -11.96 11.74 -9.90
C GLY A 333 -12.39 13.00 -10.64
N ASN A 334 -13.67 13.14 -11.03
CA ASN A 334 -14.11 14.26 -11.85
C ASN A 334 -14.24 15.53 -11.00
N THR A 335 -13.72 16.63 -11.54
CA THR A 335 -13.78 17.96 -10.91
C THR A 335 -14.32 18.99 -11.89
N VAL A 336 -14.99 20.01 -11.36
CA VAL A 336 -15.58 21.12 -12.13
C VAL A 336 -14.97 22.43 -11.63
N LYS A 337 -14.66 23.34 -12.55
CA LYS A 337 -14.18 24.69 -12.23
C LYS A 337 -15.28 25.51 -11.57
N VAL A 338 -14.94 26.19 -10.49
CA VAL A 338 -15.83 27.07 -9.73
C VAL A 338 -15.12 28.41 -9.56
N ALA A 339 -15.88 29.51 -9.59
CA ALA A 339 -15.34 30.83 -9.29
C ALA A 339 -14.78 30.87 -7.85
N THR A 340 -13.46 31.01 -7.73
CA THR A 340 -12.76 31.15 -6.45
C THR A 340 -11.70 32.24 -6.58
N PRO A 341 -11.42 33.00 -5.51
CA PRO A 341 -10.33 33.96 -5.53
C PRO A 341 -8.99 33.25 -5.77
N ASN A 342 -8.10 33.88 -6.54
CA ASN A 342 -6.72 33.39 -6.74
C ASN A 342 -5.77 33.82 -5.61
N SER A 343 -6.26 34.66 -4.69
CA SER A 343 -5.51 35.21 -3.56
C SER A 343 -5.31 34.17 -2.45
N SER A 344 -4.24 34.31 -1.67
CA SER A 344 -3.98 33.47 -0.50
C SER A 344 -5.06 33.62 0.58
N ALA A 345 -5.17 32.63 1.48
CA ALA A 345 -6.13 32.71 2.58
C ALA A 345 -5.88 33.91 3.48
N ARG A 346 -4.61 34.26 3.72
CA ARG A 346 -4.22 35.48 4.42
C ARG A 346 -4.76 36.75 3.80
N THR A 347 -4.49 36.96 2.52
CA THR A 347 -4.92 38.16 1.81
C THR A 347 -6.44 38.24 1.71
N LEU A 348 -7.11 37.08 1.62
CA LEU A 348 -8.57 36.98 1.64
C LEU A 348 -9.16 37.38 3.00
N GLU A 349 -8.55 36.97 4.11
CA GLU A 349 -8.95 37.42 5.45
C GLU A 349 -8.69 38.92 5.65
N GLU A 350 -7.49 39.40 5.28
CA GLU A 350 -7.10 40.82 5.38
C GLU A 350 -7.99 41.74 4.53
N ALA A 351 -8.46 41.28 3.37
CA ALA A 351 -9.39 42.02 2.50
C ALA A 351 -10.81 42.18 3.09
N GLY A 352 -11.10 41.60 4.26
CA GLY A 352 -12.40 41.62 4.92
C GLY A 352 -13.26 40.40 4.60
N GLY A 353 -12.63 39.27 4.26
CA GLY A 353 -13.28 37.98 4.04
C GLY A 353 -14.05 37.87 2.72
N MET A 354 -14.63 36.68 2.52
CA MET A 354 -15.33 36.29 1.29
C MET A 354 -16.48 37.22 0.88
N GLU A 355 -17.13 37.86 1.85
CA GLU A 355 -18.30 38.72 1.63
C GLU A 355 -17.97 39.91 0.73
N ARG A 356 -16.80 40.53 0.92
CA ARG A 356 -16.34 41.63 0.04
C ARG A 356 -15.97 41.15 -1.35
N PHE A 357 -15.41 39.95 -1.47
CA PHE A 357 -15.10 39.37 -2.78
C PHE A 357 -16.37 39.13 -3.60
N LYS A 358 -17.41 38.55 -2.97
CA LYS A 358 -18.72 38.37 -3.61
C LYS A 358 -19.37 39.70 -4.02
N LEU A 359 -19.20 40.76 -3.22
CA LEU A 359 -19.64 42.12 -3.55
C LEU A 359 -18.87 42.72 -4.74
N GLN A 360 -17.56 42.47 -4.84
CA GLN A 360 -16.75 42.93 -5.97
C GLN A 360 -17.10 42.20 -7.27
N GLU A 361 -17.35 40.90 -7.24
CA GLU A 361 -17.80 40.14 -8.42
C GLU A 361 -19.18 40.62 -8.89
N THR A 362 -20.13 40.83 -7.98
CA THR A 362 -21.47 41.33 -8.33
C THR A 362 -21.42 42.77 -8.86
N SER A 363 -20.61 43.64 -8.25
CA SER A 363 -20.39 45.01 -8.74
C SER A 363 -19.66 45.03 -10.10
N GLY A 364 -18.68 44.15 -10.31
CA GLY A 364 -17.95 44.00 -11.56
C GLY A 364 -18.84 43.47 -12.69
N ALA A 365 -19.71 42.51 -12.39
CA ALA A 365 -20.72 42.02 -13.33
C ALA A 365 -21.74 43.11 -13.69
N CYS A 366 -22.24 43.88 -12.72
CA CYS A 366 -23.11 45.04 -12.99
C CYS A 366 -22.40 46.14 -13.80
N ALA A 367 -21.11 46.39 -13.56
CA ALA A 367 -20.33 47.35 -14.33
C ALA A 367 -20.05 46.88 -15.77
N ALA A 368 -19.80 45.59 -15.97
CA ALA A 368 -19.63 44.99 -17.29
C ALA A 368 -20.93 45.00 -18.10
N VAL A 369 -22.07 44.71 -17.45
CA VAL A 369 -23.40 44.83 -18.08
C VAL A 369 -23.70 46.30 -18.42
N ARG A 370 -23.41 47.26 -17.54
CA ARG A 370 -23.56 48.70 -17.85
C ARG A 370 -22.64 49.19 -18.96
N ARG A 371 -21.43 48.66 -19.09
CA ARG A 371 -20.52 48.98 -20.22
C ARG A 371 -20.99 48.39 -21.54
N ARG A 372 -21.60 47.19 -21.54
CA ARG A 372 -22.20 46.59 -22.75
C ARG A 372 -23.46 47.33 -23.22
N VAL A 373 -24.26 47.89 -22.31
CA VAL A 373 -25.48 48.63 -22.68
C VAL A 373 -25.18 50.06 -23.19
N LYS A 374 -24.01 50.64 -22.88
CA LYS A 374 -23.62 51.98 -23.36
C LYS A 374 -22.93 52.02 -24.73
N HIS A 375 -22.78 50.89 -25.41
CA HIS A 375 -22.29 50.83 -26.79
C HIS A 375 -23.29 50.15 -27.75
N PRO A 376 -24.34 50.86 -28.18
CA PRO A 376 -24.97 50.62 -29.47
C PRO A 376 -24.83 51.86 -30.38
N ASN A 377 -24.21 51.65 -31.54
CA ASN A 377 -24.34 52.43 -32.78
C ASN A 377 -23.98 53.94 -32.79
N THR A 378 -22.77 54.23 -33.28
CA THR A 378 -22.49 55.43 -34.09
C THR A 378 -21.56 55.04 -35.24
N LYS A 379 -22.15 54.56 -36.33
CA LYS A 379 -21.61 54.54 -37.70
C LYS A 379 -22.80 54.76 -38.64
N GLU A 380 -22.58 55.56 -39.68
CA GLU A 380 -23.52 56.03 -40.73
C GLU A 380 -24.22 57.37 -40.44
N MET A 381 -23.51 58.48 -40.74
CA MET A 381 -23.88 59.44 -41.80
C MET A 381 -22.67 60.29 -42.20
#